data_AF-A0A932PK42-F1
#
_entry.id   AF-A0A932PK42-F1
#
_cell.length_a   1.000
_cell.length_b   1.000
_cell.length_c   1.000
_cell.angle_alpha   90.00
_cell.angle_beta   90.00
_cell.angle_gamma   90.00
#
_symmetry.space_group_name_H-M   'P 1'
#
loop_
_entity.id
_entity.type
_entity.pdbx_description
1 polymer ?
#
loop_
_entity_poly.entity_id
_entity_poly.type
_entity_poly.pdbx_seq_one_letter_code
_entity_poly.pdbx_strand_id
1 'polypeptide(L)'
;MKVWYRNFLCVFSLAVCALILTATVFAQTPQISLDEIVTPSTVVLKDGHPIPFALHGFIEFKSLAEMFPYIESQTGRWPGGITAEERSNLGRELLRRGIESRVVSMADERPLEALLTHTSDELRQALARVKESTPPGYAEAFLAVQQKWKHSVNCWSASSSMSGRVLSNWYPIAEGIDLYGATYDSTEHFWQAVKFHPDTKLSDLTDLLDALDQRDWAAWIARLDSDPKLYLPNAYAVEFLRHNLTRDRLHWFREELGRHGLPPSDHARVAQQRGAASFRFSAFEEKVLWGDLADLFHLTYAFSMPGDPIRQKLADHHFDSIYLGDRRMNFISEEYRSLMLEIWRVKYLQMARFGEVIRSIPMEIRLEHFLNDGDSPDIPIPIYVGYLNQIRDLARAQH
;
A
#
# COMPACT_ATOMS: atom_id res chain seq x y z
N MET A 1 40.03 -39.64 -37.06
CA MET A 1 38.66 -39.14 -36.83
C MET A 1 38.03 -39.57 -35.49
N LYS A 2 38.16 -40.82 -35.01
CA LYS A 2 37.54 -41.27 -33.74
C LYS A 2 38.10 -40.64 -32.44
N VAL A 3 39.37 -40.21 -32.41
CA VAL A 3 40.01 -39.65 -31.20
C VAL A 3 39.59 -38.19 -30.96
N TRP A 4 39.39 -37.42 -32.03
CA TRP A 4 38.98 -36.01 -31.94
C TRP A 4 37.55 -35.84 -31.41
N TYR A 5 36.63 -36.74 -31.78
CA TYR A 5 35.24 -36.72 -31.29
C TYR A 5 35.13 -36.98 -29.78
N ARG A 6 35.96 -37.87 -29.20
CA ARG A 6 35.96 -38.15 -27.75
C ARG A 6 36.46 -36.96 -26.93
N ASN A 7 37.51 -36.28 -27.40
CA ASN A 7 38.05 -35.13 -26.69
C ASN A 7 37.09 -33.92 -26.74
N PHE A 8 36.38 -33.73 -27.86
CA PHE A 8 35.40 -32.66 -28.00
C PHE A 8 34.16 -32.89 -27.10
N LEU A 9 33.68 -34.14 -27.02
CA LEU A 9 32.58 -34.52 -26.11
C LEU A 9 32.95 -34.36 -24.63
N CYS A 10 34.17 -34.73 -24.22
CA CYS A 10 34.63 -34.53 -22.84
C CYS A 10 34.76 -33.05 -22.45
N VAL A 11 35.30 -32.20 -23.34
CA VAL A 11 35.44 -30.76 -23.09
C VAL A 11 34.07 -30.06 -23.07
N PHE A 12 33.15 -30.47 -23.95
CA PHE A 12 31.78 -29.94 -23.96
C PHE A 12 30.99 -30.35 -22.71
N SER A 13 31.10 -31.60 -22.25
CA SER A 13 30.49 -32.04 -21.00
C SER A 13 31.06 -31.34 -19.77
N LEU A 14 32.38 -31.11 -19.72
CA LEU A 14 33.01 -30.34 -18.63
C LEU A 14 32.58 -28.88 -18.62
N ALA A 15 32.45 -28.24 -19.79
CA ALA A 15 31.96 -26.87 -19.91
C ALA A 15 30.48 -26.74 -19.51
N VAL A 16 29.63 -27.71 -19.89
CA VAL A 16 28.21 -27.74 -19.49
C VAL A 16 28.07 -28.02 -18.00
N CYS A 17 28.84 -28.94 -17.41
CA CYS A 17 28.84 -29.17 -15.96
C CYS A 17 29.35 -27.95 -15.19
N ALA A 18 30.38 -27.25 -15.68
CA ALA A 18 30.86 -26.02 -15.07
C ALA A 18 29.82 -24.90 -15.15
N LEU A 19 29.11 -24.76 -16.27
CA LEU A 19 28.00 -23.80 -16.44
C LEU A 19 26.82 -24.10 -15.51
N ILE A 20 26.45 -25.38 -15.35
CA ILE A 20 25.40 -25.82 -14.43
C ILE A 20 25.84 -25.60 -12.97
N LEU A 21 27.08 -25.91 -12.60
CA LEU A 21 27.63 -25.67 -11.27
C LEU A 21 27.72 -24.17 -10.94
N THR A 22 28.13 -23.32 -11.89
CA THR A 22 28.09 -21.87 -11.70
C THR A 22 26.65 -21.34 -11.61
N ALA A 23 25.73 -21.88 -12.41
CA ALA A 23 24.31 -21.48 -12.36
C ALA A 23 23.61 -21.92 -11.07
N THR A 24 24.08 -22.98 -10.39
CA THR A 24 23.59 -23.36 -9.05
C THR A 24 24.23 -22.57 -7.91
N VAL A 25 25.42 -22.00 -8.12
CA VAL A 25 26.11 -21.15 -7.14
C VAL A 25 25.61 -19.70 -7.21
N PHE A 26 25.08 -19.27 -8.35
CA PHE A 26 24.37 -18.00 -8.47
C PHE A 26 22.89 -18.17 -8.12
N ALA A 27 22.54 -17.66 -6.94
CA ALA A 27 21.19 -17.36 -6.42
C ALA A 27 20.47 -18.46 -5.64
N GLN A 28 21.09 -19.00 -4.59
CA GLN A 28 20.34 -19.17 -3.35
C GLN A 28 20.41 -17.85 -2.59
N THR A 29 19.34 -17.06 -2.66
CA THR A 29 19.19 -15.89 -1.80
C THR A 29 19.30 -16.34 -0.34
N PRO A 30 20.20 -15.76 0.48
CA PRO A 30 20.34 -16.17 1.88
C PRO A 30 19.00 -16.11 2.59
N GLN A 31 18.61 -17.23 3.22
CA GLN A 31 17.42 -17.32 4.02
C GLN A 31 17.61 -16.46 5.27
N ILE A 32 16.61 -15.65 5.61
CA ILE A 32 16.62 -14.82 6.81
C ILE A 32 16.21 -15.70 7.99
N SER A 33 16.99 -15.71 9.06
CA SER A 33 16.69 -16.45 10.28
C SER A 33 15.69 -15.72 11.17
N LEU A 34 15.03 -16.46 12.06
CA LEU A 34 14.13 -15.87 13.05
C LEU A 34 14.87 -14.92 14.00
N ASP A 35 16.10 -15.27 14.38
CA ASP A 35 16.95 -14.43 15.24
C ASP A 35 17.30 -13.10 14.55
N GLU A 36 17.57 -13.10 13.24
CA GLU A 36 17.80 -11.87 12.47
C GLU A 36 16.55 -10.97 12.46
N ILE A 37 15.36 -11.54 12.32
CA ILE A 37 14.10 -10.77 12.26
C ILE A 37 13.78 -10.09 13.59
N VAL A 38 13.99 -10.79 14.70
CA VAL A 38 13.66 -10.27 16.04
C VAL A 38 14.80 -9.47 16.69
N THR A 39 15.97 -9.43 16.06
CA THR A 39 17.08 -8.61 16.55
C THR A 39 16.92 -7.17 16.05
N PRO A 40 16.76 -6.17 16.95
CA PRO A 40 16.40 -4.82 16.52
C PRO A 40 17.39 -4.14 15.58
N SER A 41 18.69 -4.36 15.74
CA SER A 41 19.75 -3.76 14.92
C SER A 41 19.92 -4.38 13.53
N THR A 42 19.29 -5.52 13.25
CA THR A 42 19.44 -6.20 11.96
C THR A 42 18.98 -5.29 10.82
N VAL A 43 19.75 -5.25 9.74
CA VAL A 43 19.36 -4.66 8.45
C VAL A 43 19.16 -5.79 7.45
N VAL A 44 17.94 -5.94 6.94
CA VAL A 44 17.64 -6.93 5.89
C VAL A 44 18.15 -6.40 4.56
N LEU A 45 18.92 -7.22 3.86
CA LEU A 45 19.52 -6.90 2.57
C LEU A 45 18.93 -7.77 1.45
N LYS A 46 18.66 -7.18 0.30
CA LYS A 46 18.38 -7.87 -0.96
C LYS A 46 19.32 -7.36 -2.03
N ASP A 47 20.00 -8.28 -2.71
CA ASP A 47 21.00 -7.96 -3.73
C ASP A 47 22.06 -6.94 -3.26
N GLY A 48 22.46 -7.05 -1.99
CA GLY A 48 23.45 -6.16 -1.35
C GLY A 48 22.91 -4.80 -0.89
N HIS A 49 21.61 -4.51 -1.09
CA HIS A 49 21.00 -3.24 -0.74
C HIS A 49 20.07 -3.37 0.47
N PRO A 50 20.07 -2.43 1.42
CA PRO A 50 19.10 -2.38 2.50
C PRO A 50 17.67 -2.30 1.97
N ILE A 51 16.79 -3.12 2.53
CA ILE A 51 15.35 -3.01 2.30
C ILE A 51 14.76 -2.19 3.43
N PRO A 52 14.38 -0.92 3.19
CA PRO A 52 13.70 -0.13 4.20
C PRO A 52 12.30 -0.69 4.45
N PHE A 53 11.79 -0.41 5.63
CA PHE A 53 10.37 -0.55 5.97
C PHE A 53 9.87 0.81 6.46
N ALA A 54 8.55 1.03 6.44
CA ALA A 54 8.01 2.37 6.67
C ALA A 54 6.85 2.40 7.67
N LEU A 55 6.89 3.34 8.60
CA LEU A 55 5.70 3.75 9.35
C LEU A 55 4.87 4.69 8.50
N HIS A 56 3.55 4.47 8.54
CA HIS A 56 2.59 5.21 7.73
C HIS A 56 2.91 5.22 6.23
N GLY A 57 3.69 4.27 5.72
CA GLY A 57 4.09 4.22 4.30
C GLY A 57 5.15 5.25 3.86
N PHE A 58 5.47 6.26 4.68
CA PHE A 58 6.34 7.38 4.27
C PHE A 58 7.59 7.56 5.14
N ILE A 59 7.59 7.04 6.38
CA ILE A 59 8.69 7.25 7.32
C ILE A 59 9.54 6.01 7.36
N GLU A 60 10.64 6.03 6.62
CA GLU A 60 11.48 4.86 6.36
C GLU A 60 12.54 4.61 7.45
N PHE A 61 12.77 3.33 7.72
CA PHE A 61 13.78 2.84 8.64
C PHE A 61 14.49 1.62 8.04
N LYS A 62 15.78 1.42 8.37
CA LYS A 62 16.53 0.24 7.92
C LYS A 62 16.51 -0.89 8.94
N SER A 63 16.33 -0.55 10.22
CA SER A 63 16.28 -1.47 11.36
C SER A 63 15.21 -1.05 12.38
N LEU A 64 14.76 -1.97 13.23
CA LEU A 64 13.80 -1.64 14.28
C LEU A 64 14.45 -0.75 15.35
N ALA A 65 15.75 -0.91 15.59
CA ALA A 65 16.52 -0.06 16.51
C ALA A 65 16.48 1.42 16.08
N GLU A 66 16.57 1.72 14.78
CA GLU A 66 16.43 3.08 14.25
C GLU A 66 15.02 3.66 14.47
N MET A 67 13.99 2.81 14.50
CA MET A 67 12.60 3.22 14.68
C MET A 67 12.26 3.54 16.14
N PHE A 68 12.91 2.93 17.13
CA PHE A 68 12.54 3.12 18.54
C PHE A 68 12.64 4.58 19.01
N PRO A 69 13.73 5.34 18.73
CA PRO A 69 13.79 6.77 19.06
C PRO A 69 12.70 7.59 18.36
N TYR A 70 12.29 7.19 17.15
CA TYR A 70 11.18 7.83 16.46
C TYR A 70 9.87 7.62 17.22
N ILE A 71 9.57 6.40 17.68
CA ILE A 71 8.37 6.13 18.51
C ILE A 71 8.40 6.96 19.79
N GLU A 72 9.55 7.04 20.47
CA GLU A 72 9.72 7.89 21.65
C GLU A 72 9.40 9.36 21.33
N SER A 73 9.92 9.88 20.21
CA SER A 73 9.62 11.25 19.77
C SER A 73 8.12 11.48 19.52
N GLN A 74 7.42 10.50 18.91
CA GLN A 74 5.99 10.61 18.64
C GLN A 74 5.14 10.55 19.91
N THR A 75 5.50 9.67 20.84
CA THR A 75 4.80 9.58 22.14
C THR A 75 5.03 10.81 23.04
N GLY A 76 6.16 11.51 22.84
CA GLY A 76 6.48 12.78 23.51
C GLY A 76 5.99 14.04 22.79
N ARG A 77 5.41 13.91 21.59
CA ARG A 77 5.16 15.03 20.67
C ARG A 77 4.18 16.09 21.18
N TRP A 78 3.18 15.70 21.98
CA TRP A 78 2.17 16.60 22.53
C TRP A 78 2.17 16.59 24.06
N PRO A 79 3.08 17.34 24.72
CA PRO A 79 3.11 17.44 26.17
C PRO A 79 1.77 17.96 26.72
N GLY A 80 1.08 17.15 27.53
CA GLY A 80 -0.23 17.48 28.08
C GLY A 80 -1.40 17.47 27.08
N GLY A 81 -1.13 17.21 25.79
CA GLY A 81 -2.16 17.13 24.74
C GLY A 81 -2.84 15.77 24.62
N ILE A 82 -2.21 14.73 25.19
CA ILE A 82 -2.74 13.36 25.30
C ILE A 82 -2.51 12.81 26.70
N THR A 83 -3.39 11.92 27.14
CA THR A 83 -3.32 11.19 28.40
C THR A 83 -2.17 10.16 28.40
N ALA A 84 -1.78 9.68 29.58
CA ALA A 84 -0.77 8.63 29.70
C ALA A 84 -1.21 7.31 29.04
N GLU A 85 -2.51 7.01 29.07
CA GLU A 85 -3.08 5.82 28.41
C GLU A 85 -3.01 5.95 26.89
N GLU A 86 -3.45 7.08 26.33
CA GLU A 86 -3.34 7.37 24.90
C GLU A 86 -1.88 7.31 24.42
N ARG A 87 -0.95 7.84 25.20
CA ARG A 87 0.49 7.76 24.92
C ARG A 87 0.99 6.32 24.86
N SER A 88 0.61 5.50 25.85
CA SER A 88 0.97 4.08 25.89
C SER A 88 0.38 3.31 24.71
N ASN A 89 -0.89 3.58 24.37
CA ASN A 89 -1.57 2.98 23.23
C ASN A 89 -0.91 3.37 21.91
N LEU A 90 -0.55 4.63 21.73
CA LEU A 90 0.19 5.12 20.57
C LEU A 90 1.53 4.39 20.41
N GLY A 91 2.32 4.30 21.48
CA GLY A 91 3.61 3.62 21.45
C GLY A 91 3.49 2.15 21.04
N ARG A 92 2.52 1.43 21.62
CA ARG A 92 2.25 0.02 21.26
C ARG A 92 1.79 -0.15 19.82
N GLU A 93 0.93 0.75 19.34
CA GLU A 93 0.41 0.68 17.97
C GLU A 93 1.49 0.99 16.93
N LEU A 94 2.31 2.02 17.15
CA LEU A 94 3.45 2.33 16.27
C LEU A 94 4.47 1.18 16.26
N LEU A 95 4.76 0.58 17.42
CA LEU A 95 5.65 -0.57 17.51
C LEU A 95 5.13 -1.76 16.70
N ARG A 96 3.85 -2.09 16.88
CA ARG A 96 3.19 -3.19 16.15
C ARG A 96 3.20 -2.94 14.64
N ARG A 97 2.84 -1.73 14.19
CA ARG A 97 2.86 -1.34 12.77
C ARG A 97 4.27 -1.38 12.17
N GLY A 98 5.27 -0.97 12.93
CA GLY A 98 6.67 -1.00 12.50
C GLY A 98 7.20 -2.42 12.32
N ILE A 99 6.93 -3.30 13.29
CA ILE A 99 7.25 -4.73 13.19
C ILE A 99 6.50 -5.37 12.02
N GLU A 100 5.23 -5.02 11.84
CA GLU A 100 4.43 -5.50 10.71
C GLU A 100 5.05 -5.07 9.36
N SER A 101 5.35 -3.79 9.17
CA SER A 101 5.98 -3.31 7.94
C SER A 101 7.38 -3.89 7.70
N ARG A 102 8.10 -4.21 8.78
CA ARG A 102 9.41 -4.88 8.70
C ARG A 102 9.30 -6.30 8.16
N VAL A 103 8.24 -7.01 8.54
CA VAL A 103 8.04 -8.43 8.19
C VAL A 103 7.33 -8.56 6.86
N VAL A 104 6.36 -7.69 6.57
CA VAL A 104 5.48 -7.80 5.42
C VAL A 104 5.82 -6.70 4.42
N SER A 105 6.43 -7.08 3.30
CA SER A 105 7.00 -6.14 2.33
C SER A 105 6.82 -6.59 0.89
N MET A 106 6.35 -5.68 0.02
CA MET A 106 6.32 -5.85 -1.46
C MET A 106 7.70 -6.01 -2.09
N ALA A 107 8.75 -5.56 -1.40
CA ALA A 107 10.10 -5.65 -1.92
C ALA A 107 10.72 -7.03 -1.67
N ASP A 108 10.32 -7.73 -0.62
CA ASP A 108 10.94 -8.98 -0.18
C ASP A 108 10.06 -9.78 0.77
N GLU A 109 9.76 -11.02 0.37
CA GLU A 109 8.93 -11.97 1.08
C GLU A 109 9.64 -12.73 2.20
N ARG A 110 10.98 -12.76 2.18
CA ARG A 110 11.78 -13.60 3.09
C ARG A 110 11.54 -13.31 4.57
N PRO A 111 11.37 -12.05 5.02
CA PRO A 111 11.06 -11.78 6.43
C PRO A 111 9.72 -12.40 6.86
N LEU A 112 8.70 -12.32 6.00
CA LEU A 112 7.41 -12.96 6.25
C LEU A 112 7.55 -14.48 6.26
N GLU A 113 8.18 -15.05 5.24
CA GLU A 113 8.40 -16.50 5.14
C GLU A 113 9.09 -17.05 6.41
N ALA A 114 10.15 -16.41 6.86
CA ALA A 114 10.86 -16.81 8.06
C ALA A 114 10.00 -16.67 9.33
N LEU A 115 9.14 -15.65 9.44
CA LEU A 115 8.20 -15.56 10.57
C LEU A 115 7.14 -16.69 10.53
N LEU A 116 6.66 -17.06 9.35
CA LEU A 116 5.55 -18.01 9.16
C LEU A 116 5.98 -19.48 9.18
N THR A 117 7.24 -19.76 8.86
CA THR A 117 7.81 -21.12 8.90
C THR A 117 8.20 -21.57 10.31
N HIS A 118 8.11 -20.69 11.30
CA HIS A 118 8.37 -20.98 12.71
C HIS A 118 7.08 -20.96 13.54
N THR A 119 7.05 -21.77 14.59
CA THR A 119 5.99 -21.81 15.58
C THR A 119 6.05 -20.59 16.51
N SER A 120 4.95 -20.32 17.23
CA SER A 120 4.94 -19.26 18.24
C SER A 120 5.90 -19.54 19.41
N ASP A 121 6.21 -20.80 19.70
CA ASP A 121 7.17 -21.15 20.76
C ASP A 121 8.61 -20.89 20.32
N GLU A 122 8.95 -21.20 19.06
CA GLU A 122 10.25 -20.84 18.48
C GLU A 122 10.44 -19.33 18.42
N LEU A 123 9.39 -18.57 18.07
CA LEU A 123 9.41 -17.10 18.10
C LEU A 123 9.62 -16.57 19.52
N ARG A 124 8.93 -17.12 20.54
CA ARG A 124 9.17 -16.76 21.94
C ARG A 124 10.61 -17.03 22.37
N GLN A 125 11.16 -18.17 21.96
CA GLN A 125 12.55 -18.52 22.28
C GLN A 125 13.55 -17.57 21.60
N ALA A 126 13.33 -17.19 20.34
CA ALA A 126 14.16 -16.21 19.64
C ALA A 126 14.09 -14.84 20.32
N LEU A 127 12.89 -14.36 20.65
CA LEU A 127 12.67 -13.12 21.39
C LEU A 127 13.36 -13.13 22.77
N ALA A 128 13.34 -14.26 23.48
CA ALA A 128 14.02 -14.41 24.76
C ALA A 128 15.56 -14.39 24.65
N ARG A 129 16.13 -14.64 23.46
CA ARG A 129 17.57 -14.57 23.21
C ARG A 129 18.04 -13.16 22.86
N VAL A 130 17.14 -12.24 22.49
CA VAL A 130 17.47 -10.85 22.17
C VAL A 130 18.16 -10.19 23.37
N LYS A 131 19.37 -9.66 23.14
CA LYS A 131 20.19 -8.98 24.16
C LYS A 131 20.08 -7.46 24.09
N GLU A 132 19.63 -6.93 22.97
CA GLU A 132 19.47 -5.50 22.75
C GLU A 132 18.31 -4.94 23.57
N SER A 133 18.39 -3.64 23.89
CA SER A 133 17.30 -2.95 24.57
C SER A 133 16.09 -2.86 23.64
N THR A 134 14.93 -3.27 24.13
CA THR A 134 13.67 -3.25 23.38
C THR A 134 12.60 -2.45 24.15
N PRO A 135 11.72 -1.72 23.45
CA PRO A 135 10.61 -1.05 24.11
C PRO A 135 9.64 -2.04 24.77
N PRO A 136 8.87 -1.62 25.79
CA PRO A 136 7.82 -2.46 26.37
C PRO A 136 6.83 -2.94 25.30
N GLY A 137 6.43 -4.21 25.36
CA GLY A 137 5.49 -4.81 24.40
C GLY A 137 6.11 -5.38 23.12
N TYR A 138 7.44 -5.40 22.99
CA TYR A 138 8.14 -5.86 21.78
C TYR A 138 7.81 -7.30 21.40
N ALA A 139 7.88 -8.22 22.37
CA ALA A 139 7.60 -9.64 22.14
C ALA A 139 6.12 -9.88 21.80
N GLU A 140 5.22 -9.18 22.50
CA GLU A 140 3.78 -9.22 22.27
C GLU A 140 3.42 -8.71 20.89
N ALA A 141 4.08 -7.64 20.43
CA ALA A 141 3.87 -7.08 19.08
C ALA A 141 4.30 -8.06 17.99
N PHE A 142 5.45 -8.72 18.13
CA PHE A 142 5.89 -9.77 17.20
C PHE A 142 4.91 -10.95 17.13
N LEU A 143 4.46 -11.44 18.28
CA LEU A 143 3.48 -12.52 18.35
C LEU A 143 2.14 -12.11 17.73
N ALA A 144 1.71 -10.86 17.93
CA ALA A 144 0.51 -10.32 17.31
C ALA A 144 0.65 -10.25 15.78
N VAL A 145 1.80 -9.84 15.27
CA VAL A 145 2.10 -9.84 13.83
C VAL A 145 2.12 -11.26 13.28
N GLN A 146 2.84 -12.21 13.89
CA GLN A 146 2.81 -13.61 13.46
C GLN A 146 1.38 -14.16 13.45
N GLN A 147 0.61 -13.92 14.52
CA GLN A 147 -0.76 -14.38 14.64
C GLN A 147 -1.68 -13.78 13.57
N LYS A 148 -1.47 -12.50 13.21
CA LYS A 148 -2.20 -11.85 12.11
C LYS A 148 -1.83 -12.46 10.77
N TRP A 149 -0.56 -12.80 10.52
CA TRP A 149 -0.13 -13.23 9.19
C TRP A 149 -0.01 -14.74 9.00
N LYS A 150 -0.26 -15.57 10.02
CA LYS A 150 -0.06 -17.03 9.97
C LYS A 150 -0.84 -17.80 8.90
N HIS A 151 -1.88 -17.20 8.32
CA HIS A 151 -2.66 -17.80 7.24
C HIS A 151 -2.57 -17.00 5.93
N SER A 152 -1.58 -16.11 5.79
CA SER A 152 -1.45 -15.16 4.67
C SER A 152 -0.67 -15.66 3.46
N VAL A 153 -0.04 -16.84 3.53
CA VAL A 153 0.82 -17.38 2.44
C VAL A 153 0.06 -17.52 1.10
N ASN A 154 -1.27 -17.55 1.13
CA ASN A 154 -2.10 -17.66 -0.07
C ASN A 154 -2.55 -16.32 -0.66
N CYS A 155 -2.16 -15.19 -0.08
CA CYS A 155 -3.06 -14.04 0.02
C CYS A 155 -2.52 -12.71 -0.50
N TRP A 156 -1.39 -12.74 -1.19
CA TRP A 156 -0.67 -11.56 -1.62
C TRP A 156 -1.07 -11.08 -3.04
N SER A 157 -0.98 -9.78 -3.33
CA SER A 157 -1.10 -9.23 -4.69
C SER A 157 -0.03 -9.82 -5.64
N ALA A 158 1.13 -10.18 -5.08
CA ALA A 158 2.20 -10.94 -5.75
C ALA A 158 2.10 -12.47 -5.54
N SER A 159 0.98 -12.98 -5.00
CA SER A 159 0.79 -14.42 -4.78
C SER A 159 0.96 -15.21 -6.08
N SER A 160 1.65 -16.34 -5.99
CA SER A 160 1.71 -17.31 -7.09
C SER A 160 0.37 -18.05 -7.27
N SER A 161 -0.52 -17.98 -6.27
CA SER A 161 -1.86 -18.56 -6.31
C SER A 161 -2.87 -17.59 -6.95
N MET A 162 -3.73 -18.13 -7.82
CA MET A 162 -4.79 -17.33 -8.43
C MET A 162 -5.74 -16.75 -7.37
N SER A 163 -6.10 -17.56 -6.36
CA SER A 163 -7.03 -17.15 -5.31
C SER A 163 -6.54 -15.95 -4.50
N GLY A 164 -5.23 -15.83 -4.26
CA GLY A 164 -4.65 -14.65 -3.60
C GLY A 164 -4.70 -13.41 -4.47
N ARG A 165 -4.28 -13.55 -5.73
CA ARG A 165 -4.23 -12.42 -6.67
C ARG A 165 -5.61 -11.83 -6.90
N VAL A 166 -6.65 -12.63 -7.09
CA VAL A 166 -7.99 -12.12 -7.40
C VAL A 166 -8.64 -11.36 -6.25
N LEU A 167 -8.17 -11.52 -5.00
CA LEU A 167 -8.66 -10.72 -3.88
C LEU A 167 -8.12 -9.29 -3.88
N SER A 168 -6.97 -9.08 -4.51
CA SER A 168 -6.37 -7.76 -4.64
C SER A 168 -7.23 -6.83 -5.49
N ASN A 169 -7.32 -5.55 -5.09
CA ASN A 169 -7.88 -4.52 -5.96
C ASN A 169 -7.09 -4.31 -7.25
N TRP A 170 -5.78 -4.62 -7.20
CA TRP A 170 -4.86 -4.48 -8.31
C TRP A 170 -5.07 -5.52 -9.40
N TYR A 171 -5.84 -6.58 -9.14
CA TYR A 171 -5.99 -7.70 -10.06
C TYR A 171 -6.58 -7.27 -11.41
N PRO A 172 -5.81 -7.39 -12.51
CA PRO A 172 -6.29 -7.19 -13.87
C PRO A 172 -7.45 -8.12 -14.23
N ILE A 173 -8.57 -7.55 -14.69
CA ILE A 173 -9.73 -8.26 -15.20
C ILE A 173 -9.68 -8.14 -16.73
N ALA A 174 -9.37 -9.25 -17.40
CA ALA A 174 -9.08 -9.26 -18.83
C ALA A 174 -10.25 -8.74 -19.69
N GLU A 175 -11.48 -9.12 -19.35
CA GLU A 175 -12.71 -8.64 -20.00
C GLU A 175 -13.13 -7.23 -19.54
N GLY A 176 -12.47 -6.68 -18.51
CA GLY A 176 -12.88 -5.45 -17.84
C GLY A 176 -13.98 -5.66 -16.79
N ILE A 177 -14.20 -4.64 -15.98
CA ILE A 177 -15.30 -4.57 -15.01
C ILE A 177 -16.13 -3.32 -15.31
N ASP A 178 -17.43 -3.51 -15.53
CA ASP A 178 -18.36 -2.43 -15.83
C ASP A 178 -18.85 -1.79 -14.53
N LEU A 179 -18.52 -0.52 -14.33
CA LEU A 179 -18.83 0.25 -13.15
C LEU A 179 -19.35 1.62 -13.57
N TYR A 180 -20.61 1.92 -13.22
CA TYR A 180 -21.24 3.22 -13.45
C TYR A 180 -21.17 3.69 -14.91
N GLY A 181 -21.40 2.79 -15.87
CA GLY A 181 -21.48 3.11 -17.30
C GLY A 181 -20.15 3.20 -18.04
N ALA A 182 -19.03 2.87 -17.38
CA ALA A 182 -17.72 2.76 -18.01
C ALA A 182 -17.04 1.45 -17.61
N THR A 183 -16.10 0.99 -18.43
CA THR A 183 -15.34 -0.23 -18.19
C THR A 183 -13.97 0.13 -17.62
N TYR A 184 -13.52 -0.65 -16.64
CA TYR A 184 -12.21 -0.50 -15.99
C TYR A 184 -11.46 -1.81 -16.01
N ASP A 185 -10.14 -1.75 -15.88
CA ASP A 185 -9.30 -2.94 -15.91
C ASP A 185 -9.19 -3.64 -14.55
N SER A 186 -9.47 -2.94 -13.46
CA SER A 186 -9.46 -3.49 -12.10
C SER A 186 -10.34 -2.63 -11.19
N THR A 187 -10.61 -3.11 -9.97
CA THR A 187 -11.34 -2.29 -8.98
C THR A 187 -10.49 -1.13 -8.47
N GLU A 188 -9.16 -1.28 -8.46
CA GLU A 188 -8.25 -0.18 -8.14
C GLU A 188 -8.26 0.91 -9.20
N HIS A 189 -8.26 0.54 -10.49
CA HIS A 189 -8.32 1.50 -11.59
C HIS A 189 -9.60 2.35 -11.49
N PHE A 190 -10.77 1.74 -11.26
CA PHE A 190 -11.99 2.52 -10.95
C PHE A 190 -11.79 3.45 -9.74
N TRP A 191 -11.18 2.92 -8.68
CA TRP A 191 -10.99 3.62 -7.42
C TRP A 191 -10.15 4.90 -7.56
N GLN A 192 -9.13 4.88 -8.43
CA GLN A 192 -8.32 6.06 -8.72
C GLN A 192 -9.03 7.02 -9.69
N ALA A 193 -9.68 6.50 -10.73
CA ALA A 193 -10.38 7.32 -11.73
C ALA A 193 -11.57 8.10 -11.15
N VAL A 194 -12.33 7.51 -10.22
CA VAL A 194 -13.52 8.15 -9.63
C VAL A 194 -13.17 9.40 -8.81
N LYS A 195 -11.91 9.58 -8.42
CA LYS A 195 -11.48 10.76 -7.66
C LYS A 195 -11.46 12.05 -8.47
N PHE A 196 -11.35 11.97 -9.79
CA PHE A 196 -11.39 13.13 -10.67
C PHE A 196 -12.82 13.41 -11.12
N HIS A 197 -13.28 14.66 -11.14
CA HIS A 197 -14.57 14.99 -11.74
C HIS A 197 -14.54 14.69 -13.26
N PRO A 198 -15.66 14.28 -13.90
CA PRO A 198 -15.70 14.04 -15.35
C PRO A 198 -15.18 15.20 -16.20
N ASP A 199 -15.38 16.44 -15.73
CA ASP A 199 -14.98 17.66 -16.44
C ASP A 199 -13.57 18.16 -16.09
N THR A 200 -12.87 17.55 -15.13
CA THR A 200 -11.50 17.95 -14.78
C THR A 200 -10.55 17.59 -15.91
N LYS A 201 -9.87 18.59 -16.46
CA LYS A 201 -8.90 18.44 -17.55
C LYS A 201 -7.47 18.31 -17.04
N LEU A 202 -6.58 17.83 -17.89
CA LEU A 202 -5.14 17.77 -17.56
C LEU A 202 -4.50 19.15 -17.40
N SER A 203 -4.98 20.16 -18.14
CA SER A 203 -4.58 21.54 -17.90
C SER A 203 -4.92 22.00 -16.48
N ASP A 204 -6.10 21.61 -15.97
CA ASP A 204 -6.54 21.96 -14.62
C ASP A 204 -5.62 21.34 -13.56
N LEU A 205 -5.21 20.07 -13.77
CA LEU A 205 -4.27 19.40 -12.86
C LEU A 205 -2.92 20.11 -12.84
N THR A 206 -2.44 20.54 -14.01
CA THR A 206 -1.16 21.28 -14.13
C THR A 206 -1.25 22.64 -13.43
N ASP A 207 -2.34 23.37 -13.63
CA ASP A 207 -2.60 24.68 -12.99
C ASP A 207 -2.76 24.58 -11.47
N LEU A 208 -3.26 23.46 -10.96
CA LEU A 208 -3.32 23.16 -9.54
C LEU A 208 -1.94 22.84 -8.98
N LEU A 209 -1.14 22.02 -9.67
CA LEU A 209 0.25 21.75 -9.28
C LEU A 209 1.08 23.04 -9.23
N ASP A 210 0.89 23.96 -10.19
CA ASP A 210 1.50 25.30 -10.18
C ASP A 210 1.14 26.10 -8.92
N ALA A 211 -0.14 26.07 -8.53
CA ALA A 211 -0.59 26.77 -7.32
C ALA A 211 -0.04 26.13 -6.03
N LEU A 212 0.10 24.80 -5.99
CA LEU A 212 0.68 24.12 -4.84
C LEU A 212 2.18 24.42 -4.70
N ASP A 213 2.93 24.47 -5.81
CA ASP A 213 4.39 24.67 -5.80
C ASP A 213 4.80 26.10 -5.38
N GLN A 214 3.92 27.07 -5.62
CA GLN A 214 4.12 28.47 -5.22
C GLN A 214 3.92 28.73 -3.71
N ARG A 215 3.42 27.74 -2.95
CA ARG A 215 3.09 27.88 -1.54
C ARG A 215 4.16 27.31 -0.62
N ASP A 216 4.39 27.99 0.50
CA ASP A 216 5.10 27.41 1.63
C ASP A 216 4.14 26.59 2.50
N TRP A 217 4.37 25.28 2.54
CA TRP A 217 3.55 24.32 3.27
C TRP A 217 3.95 24.15 4.74
N ALA A 218 5.09 24.69 5.17
CA ALA A 218 5.63 24.44 6.51
C ALA A 218 4.65 24.82 7.61
N ALA A 219 4.08 26.03 7.57
CA ALA A 219 3.11 26.49 8.56
C ALA A 219 1.77 25.73 8.48
N TRP A 220 1.36 25.34 7.28
CA TRP A 220 0.11 24.60 7.07
C TRP A 220 0.20 23.19 7.65
N ILE A 221 1.30 22.49 7.40
CA ILE A 221 1.58 21.16 7.97
C ILE A 221 1.78 21.26 9.48
N ALA A 222 2.53 22.26 9.98
CA ALA A 222 2.77 22.46 11.40
C ALA A 222 1.47 22.59 12.21
N ARG A 223 0.43 23.20 11.63
CA ARG A 223 -0.91 23.26 12.24
C ARG A 223 -1.50 21.85 12.43
N LEU A 224 -1.49 21.02 11.39
CA LEU A 224 -2.01 19.65 11.46
C LEU A 224 -1.24 18.81 12.48
N ASP A 225 0.07 19.01 12.51
CA ASP A 225 1.03 18.35 13.37
C ASP A 225 0.88 18.69 14.85
N SER A 226 0.48 19.93 15.16
CA SER A 226 0.44 20.44 16.54
C SER A 226 -0.78 19.97 17.34
N ASP A 227 -1.84 19.53 16.65
CA ASP A 227 -3.08 19.11 17.30
C ASP A 227 -3.20 17.57 17.30
N PRO A 228 -3.06 16.90 18.45
CA PRO A 228 -3.18 15.44 18.52
C PRO A 228 -4.55 14.93 18.10
N LYS A 229 -5.62 15.73 18.27
CA LYS A 229 -6.98 15.35 17.85
C LYS A 229 -7.15 15.34 16.34
N LEU A 230 -6.33 16.10 15.63
CA LEU A 230 -6.28 16.09 14.17
C LEU A 230 -5.28 15.05 13.69
N TYR A 231 -4.06 15.05 14.21
CA TYR A 231 -2.98 14.18 13.73
C TYR A 231 -3.27 12.69 13.97
N LEU A 232 -3.59 12.27 15.20
CA LEU A 232 -3.70 10.85 15.53
C LEU A 232 -4.72 10.07 14.67
N PRO A 233 -5.95 10.56 14.46
CA PRO A 233 -6.90 9.87 13.58
C PRO A 233 -6.54 9.95 12.09
N ASN A 234 -5.62 10.85 11.69
CA ASN A 234 -5.28 11.12 10.29
C ASN A 234 -3.78 10.95 9.98
N ALA A 235 -3.01 10.25 10.83
CA ALA A 235 -1.54 10.26 10.76
C ALA A 235 -1.02 9.87 9.38
N TYR A 236 -1.61 8.83 8.76
CA TYR A 236 -1.27 8.44 7.40
C TYR A 236 -1.49 9.57 6.39
N ALA A 237 -2.65 10.23 6.40
CA ALA A 237 -2.97 11.31 5.47
C ALA A 237 -2.07 12.55 5.69
N VAL A 238 -1.71 12.85 6.94
CA VAL A 238 -0.79 13.96 7.24
C VAL A 238 0.62 13.66 6.73
N GLU A 239 1.13 12.45 6.94
CA GLU A 239 2.46 12.07 6.43
C GLU A 239 2.48 11.93 4.91
N PHE A 240 1.38 11.45 4.31
CA PHE A 240 1.15 11.48 2.86
C PHE A 240 1.28 12.90 2.29
N LEU A 241 0.60 13.87 2.92
CA LEU A 241 0.64 15.28 2.52
C LEU A 241 2.04 15.87 2.73
N ARG A 242 2.70 15.56 3.85
CA ARG A 242 4.07 16.01 4.11
C ARG A 242 5.03 15.53 3.02
N HIS A 243 4.90 14.29 2.59
CA HIS A 243 5.71 13.73 1.51
C HIS A 243 5.40 14.39 0.16
N ASN A 244 4.11 14.44 -0.23
CA ASN A 244 3.70 14.83 -1.58
C ASN A 244 3.60 16.35 -1.82
N LEU A 245 3.56 17.19 -0.78
CA LEU A 245 3.60 18.66 -0.92
C LEU A 245 5.03 19.21 -1.02
N THR A 246 6.06 18.36 -1.03
CA THR A 246 7.43 18.79 -1.30
C THR A 246 7.57 19.23 -2.76
N ARG A 247 8.45 20.22 -3.02
CA ARG A 247 8.70 20.72 -4.39
C ARG A 247 9.12 19.61 -5.35
N ASP A 248 10.00 18.72 -4.90
CA ASP A 248 10.48 17.60 -5.72
C ASP A 248 9.33 16.67 -6.13
N ARG A 249 8.39 16.38 -5.22
CA ARG A 249 7.21 15.54 -5.54
C ARG A 249 6.21 16.27 -6.43
N LEU A 250 5.95 17.55 -6.20
CA LEU A 250 5.08 18.36 -7.07
C LEU A 250 5.64 18.46 -8.50
N HIS A 251 6.95 18.63 -8.63
CA HIS A 251 7.64 18.61 -9.92
C HIS A 251 7.53 17.24 -10.59
N TRP A 252 7.79 16.16 -9.85
CA TRP A 252 7.65 14.79 -10.34
C TRP A 252 6.24 14.51 -10.91
N PHE A 253 5.17 14.91 -10.20
CA PHE A 253 3.80 14.76 -10.71
C PHE A 253 3.60 15.46 -12.05
N ARG A 254 4.15 16.67 -12.21
CA ARG A 254 4.04 17.43 -13.45
C ARG A 254 4.75 16.73 -14.61
N GLU A 255 5.97 16.25 -14.38
CA GLU A 255 6.75 15.56 -15.41
C GLU A 255 6.05 14.28 -15.86
N GLU A 256 5.54 13.48 -14.92
CA GLU A 256 4.85 12.23 -15.22
C GLU A 256 3.50 12.45 -15.95
N LEU A 257 2.74 13.50 -15.60
CA LEU A 257 1.55 13.89 -16.39
C LEU A 257 1.90 14.20 -17.86
N GLY A 258 3.05 14.86 -18.10
CA GLY A 258 3.51 15.20 -19.45
C GLY A 258 4.03 14.00 -20.26
N ARG A 259 4.40 12.91 -19.60
CA ARG A 259 5.09 11.77 -20.21
C ARG A 259 4.22 10.94 -21.16
N HIS A 260 2.91 10.94 -20.95
CA HIS A 260 1.97 10.10 -21.70
C HIS A 260 1.43 10.74 -22.98
N GLY A 261 1.91 11.93 -23.36
CA GLY A 261 1.51 12.60 -24.60
C GLY A 261 0.01 12.93 -24.67
N LEU A 262 -0.63 13.07 -23.51
CA LEU A 262 -2.04 13.42 -23.40
C LEU A 262 -2.24 14.92 -23.75
N PRO A 263 -3.22 15.27 -24.60
CA PRO A 263 -3.62 16.65 -24.81
C PRO A 263 -4.04 17.35 -23.50
N PRO A 264 -3.69 18.63 -23.29
CA PRO A 264 -4.13 19.38 -22.11
C PRO A 264 -5.65 19.45 -21.94
N SER A 265 -6.40 19.34 -23.04
CA SER A 265 -7.87 19.34 -23.07
C SER A 265 -8.50 18.01 -22.70
N ASP A 266 -7.73 16.92 -22.58
CA ASP A 266 -8.25 15.61 -22.19
C ASP A 266 -8.76 15.65 -20.75
N HIS A 267 -9.83 14.90 -20.50
CA HIS A 267 -10.40 14.76 -19.17
C HIS A 267 -9.70 13.65 -18.40
N ALA A 268 -9.25 13.94 -17.17
CA ALA A 268 -8.43 13.06 -16.36
C ALA A 268 -9.10 11.69 -16.08
N ARG A 269 -10.40 11.70 -15.74
CA ARG A 269 -11.17 10.47 -15.50
C ARG A 269 -11.29 9.64 -16.78
N VAL A 270 -11.61 10.26 -17.90
CA VAL A 270 -11.79 9.58 -19.19
C VAL A 270 -10.47 9.02 -19.71
N ALA A 271 -9.36 9.72 -19.45
CA ALA A 271 -8.04 9.27 -19.85
C ALA A 271 -7.64 7.93 -19.20
N GLN A 272 -8.12 7.67 -17.98
CA GLN A 272 -7.92 6.42 -17.25
C GLN A 272 -8.81 5.29 -17.79
N GLN A 273 -10.09 5.56 -18.05
CA GLN A 273 -11.08 4.55 -18.49
C GLN A 273 -10.59 3.63 -19.60
N ARG A 274 -11.03 2.36 -19.54
CA ARG A 274 -10.66 1.37 -20.55
C ARG A 274 -11.21 1.75 -21.92
N GLY A 275 -10.32 1.89 -22.89
CA GLY A 275 -10.64 2.14 -24.29
C GLY A 275 -10.56 0.88 -25.16
N ALA A 276 -10.30 1.07 -26.46
CA ALA A 276 -10.12 -0.03 -27.41
C ALA A 276 -8.82 -0.84 -27.18
N ALA A 277 -7.80 -0.20 -26.61
CA ALA A 277 -6.59 -0.87 -26.13
C ALA A 277 -6.72 -1.16 -24.62
N SER A 278 -6.21 -2.32 -24.18
CA SER A 278 -6.08 -2.64 -22.75
C SER A 278 -4.96 -1.82 -22.10
N PHE A 279 -5.08 -1.52 -20.80
CA PHE A 279 -4.09 -0.88 -19.93
C PHE A 279 -3.36 0.31 -20.56
N ARG A 280 -3.91 1.51 -20.37
CA ARG A 280 -3.20 2.74 -20.74
C ARG A 280 -2.05 3.06 -19.79
N PHE A 281 -2.24 2.73 -18.51
CA PHE A 281 -1.27 2.94 -17.45
C PHE A 281 -0.97 1.60 -16.78
N SER A 282 0.25 1.45 -16.28
CA SER A 282 0.63 0.36 -15.39
C SER A 282 -0.09 0.49 -14.05
N ALA A 283 -0.22 -0.63 -13.32
CA ALA A 283 -0.74 -0.62 -11.95
C ALA A 283 -0.01 0.41 -11.06
N PHE A 284 1.30 0.53 -11.21
CA PHE A 284 2.07 1.51 -10.46
C PHE A 284 1.66 2.96 -10.79
N GLU A 285 1.51 3.29 -12.07
CA GLU A 285 1.10 4.62 -12.52
C GLU A 285 -0.34 4.95 -12.08
N GLU A 286 -1.26 3.99 -12.16
CA GLU A 286 -2.62 4.15 -11.61
C GLU A 286 -2.57 4.57 -10.14
N LYS A 287 -1.70 3.92 -9.32
CA LYS A 287 -1.56 4.30 -7.91
C LYS A 287 -0.90 5.65 -7.71
N VAL A 288 0.33 5.75 -8.19
CA VAL A 288 1.30 6.75 -7.70
C VAL A 288 1.20 8.03 -8.51
N LEU A 289 0.80 7.95 -9.78
CA LEU A 289 0.49 9.16 -10.56
C LEU A 289 -0.94 9.58 -10.30
N TRP A 290 -1.92 8.78 -10.73
CA TRP A 290 -3.33 9.23 -10.71
C TRP A 290 -3.93 9.24 -9.31
N GLY A 291 -3.76 8.15 -8.56
CA GLY A 291 -4.31 8.02 -7.22
C GLY A 291 -3.74 9.03 -6.23
N ASP A 292 -2.42 9.06 -6.07
CA ASP A 292 -1.77 9.97 -5.13
C ASP A 292 -1.96 11.44 -5.52
N LEU A 293 -1.99 11.78 -6.82
CA LEU A 293 -2.29 13.16 -7.24
C LEU A 293 -3.71 13.58 -6.85
N ALA A 294 -4.70 12.71 -7.03
CA ALA A 294 -6.05 13.01 -6.61
C ALA A 294 -6.16 13.12 -5.08
N ASP A 295 -5.52 12.20 -4.35
CA ASP A 295 -5.47 12.20 -2.89
C ASP A 295 -4.82 13.49 -2.37
N LEU A 296 -3.73 13.94 -2.99
CA LEU A 296 -3.07 15.20 -2.68
C LEU A 296 -4.06 16.38 -2.76
N PHE A 297 -4.82 16.49 -3.84
CA PHE A 297 -5.79 17.57 -4.01
C PHE A 297 -6.96 17.49 -3.02
N HIS A 298 -7.60 16.33 -2.89
CA HIS A 298 -8.73 16.14 -1.99
C HIS A 298 -8.36 16.32 -0.51
N LEU A 299 -7.21 15.78 -0.08
CA LEU A 299 -6.74 15.94 1.29
C LEU A 299 -6.33 17.38 1.58
N THR A 300 -5.68 18.06 0.62
CA THR A 300 -5.35 19.48 0.77
C THR A 300 -6.61 20.32 0.94
N TYR A 301 -7.69 20.01 0.19
CA TYR A 301 -8.99 20.64 0.39
C TYR A 301 -9.57 20.33 1.79
N ALA A 302 -9.61 19.05 2.16
CA ALA A 302 -10.25 18.57 3.38
C ALA A 302 -9.59 19.14 4.65
N PHE A 303 -8.26 19.28 4.65
CA PHE A 303 -7.51 19.80 5.79
C PHE A 303 -7.31 21.31 5.78
N SER A 304 -7.60 22.00 4.67
CA SER A 304 -7.51 23.46 4.60
C SER A 304 -8.67 24.14 5.34
N MET A 305 -8.37 25.26 6.00
CA MET A 305 -9.37 26.02 6.75
C MET A 305 -10.36 26.73 5.80
N PRO A 306 -11.59 27.01 6.25
CA PRO A 306 -12.46 27.94 5.55
C PRO A 306 -11.76 29.29 5.29
N GLY A 307 -11.85 29.79 4.06
CA GLY A 307 -11.21 31.04 3.64
C GLY A 307 -9.75 30.90 3.17
N ASP A 308 -9.14 29.72 3.27
CA ASP A 308 -7.83 29.48 2.64
C ASP A 308 -7.96 29.55 1.11
N PRO A 309 -7.19 30.41 0.40
CA PRO A 309 -7.30 30.54 -1.05
C PRO A 309 -7.10 29.22 -1.82
N ILE A 310 -6.23 28.32 -1.33
CA ILE A 310 -6.03 27.04 -2.02
C ILE A 310 -7.28 26.16 -1.95
N ARG A 311 -8.05 26.27 -0.86
CA ARG A 311 -9.28 25.50 -0.66
C ARG A 311 -10.34 25.93 -1.68
N GLN A 312 -10.45 27.23 -1.95
CA GLN A 312 -11.36 27.72 -2.98
C GLN A 312 -10.93 27.26 -4.37
N LYS A 313 -9.63 27.40 -4.70
CA LYS A 313 -9.12 26.94 -5.99
C LYS A 313 -9.39 25.45 -6.21
N LEU A 314 -9.14 24.61 -5.20
CA LEU A 314 -9.43 23.17 -5.27
C LEU A 314 -10.93 22.89 -5.47
N ALA A 315 -11.82 23.64 -4.81
CA ALA A 315 -13.27 23.50 -4.99
C ALA A 315 -13.72 23.91 -6.40
N ASP A 316 -13.16 24.97 -6.96
CA ASP A 316 -13.46 25.44 -8.31
C ASP A 316 -13.08 24.39 -9.38
N HIS A 317 -12.16 23.49 -9.04
CA HIS A 317 -11.75 22.35 -9.86
C HIS A 317 -12.32 21.00 -9.37
N HIS A 318 -13.37 21.02 -8.54
CA HIS A 318 -14.13 19.86 -8.06
C HIS A 318 -13.39 18.88 -7.13
N PHE A 319 -12.35 19.34 -6.43
CA PHE A 319 -11.67 18.57 -5.38
C PHE A 319 -12.27 18.79 -3.98
N ASP A 320 -13.46 19.38 -3.91
CA ASP A 320 -14.24 19.50 -2.67
C ASP A 320 -15.05 18.24 -2.35
N SER A 321 -15.24 17.35 -3.31
CA SER A 321 -16.03 16.13 -3.19
C SER A 321 -15.74 15.13 -4.31
N ILE A 322 -16.18 13.90 -4.12
CA ILE A 322 -16.25 12.85 -5.13
C ILE A 322 -17.62 12.89 -5.80
N TYR A 323 -17.61 12.95 -7.13
CA TYR A 323 -18.80 13.08 -7.97
C TYR A 323 -19.02 11.81 -8.79
N LEU A 324 -20.13 11.11 -8.56
CA LEU A 324 -20.45 9.86 -9.23
C LEU A 324 -21.95 9.74 -9.52
N GLY A 325 -22.32 9.86 -10.80
CA GLY A 325 -23.72 10.03 -11.18
C GLY A 325 -24.30 11.26 -10.49
N ASP A 326 -25.46 11.12 -9.84
CA ASP A 326 -26.10 12.19 -9.09
C ASP A 326 -25.56 12.36 -7.65
N ARG A 327 -24.57 11.54 -7.24
CA ARG A 327 -24.01 11.57 -5.87
C ARG A 327 -22.85 12.56 -5.78
N ARG A 328 -22.87 13.35 -4.72
CA ARG A 328 -21.73 14.14 -4.21
C ARG A 328 -21.37 13.62 -2.82
N MET A 329 -20.17 13.09 -2.66
CA MET A 329 -19.69 12.48 -1.41
C MET A 329 -18.42 13.19 -0.97
N ASN A 330 -18.28 13.51 0.31
CA ASN A 330 -17.03 14.09 0.79
C ASN A 330 -15.90 13.05 0.67
N PHE A 331 -14.69 13.49 0.31
CA PHE A 331 -13.52 12.62 0.40
C PHE A 331 -13.35 12.14 1.85
N ILE A 332 -12.81 10.93 2.06
CA ILE A 332 -12.72 10.22 3.35
C ILE A 332 -14.04 10.02 4.13
N SER A 333 -15.21 10.30 3.56
CA SER A 333 -16.49 10.09 4.24
C SER A 333 -16.90 8.62 4.28
N GLU A 334 -17.82 8.27 5.19
CA GLU A 334 -18.40 6.92 5.23
C GLU A 334 -19.14 6.59 3.93
N GLU A 335 -19.84 7.57 3.33
CA GLU A 335 -20.54 7.38 2.06
C GLU A 335 -19.57 7.07 0.91
N TYR A 336 -18.44 7.78 0.84
CA TYR A 336 -17.42 7.49 -0.16
C TYR A 336 -16.76 6.14 0.11
N ARG A 337 -16.40 5.84 1.36
CA ARG A 337 -15.82 4.54 1.75
C ARG A 337 -16.73 3.37 1.40
N SER A 338 -18.04 3.53 1.57
CA SER A 338 -19.04 2.51 1.28
C SER A 338 -19.16 2.17 -0.22
N LEU A 339 -18.69 3.05 -1.10
CA LEU A 339 -18.60 2.77 -2.54
C LEU A 339 -17.75 1.52 -2.82
N MET A 340 -16.74 1.25 -2.00
CA MET A 340 -15.93 0.04 -2.08
C MET A 340 -16.78 -1.23 -2.01
N LEU A 341 -17.77 -1.26 -1.12
CA LEU A 341 -18.69 -2.38 -1.00
C LEU A 341 -19.53 -2.54 -2.28
N GLU A 342 -20.00 -1.43 -2.87
CA GLU A 342 -20.77 -1.45 -4.12
C GLU A 342 -19.94 -2.03 -5.28
N ILE A 343 -18.69 -1.58 -5.43
CA ILE A 343 -17.75 -2.06 -6.46
C ILE A 343 -17.46 -3.56 -6.28
N TRP A 344 -17.23 -4.00 -5.04
CA TRP A 344 -16.96 -5.40 -4.76
C TRP A 344 -18.16 -6.30 -4.94
N ARG A 345 -19.39 -5.80 -4.78
CA ARG A 345 -20.58 -6.57 -5.18
C ARG A 345 -20.55 -6.87 -6.68
N VAL A 346 -20.12 -5.93 -7.52
CA VAL A 346 -19.95 -6.19 -8.96
C VAL A 346 -18.89 -7.26 -9.17
N LYS A 347 -17.68 -7.07 -8.63
CA LYS A 347 -16.57 -8.01 -8.80
C LYS A 347 -16.91 -9.42 -8.29
N TYR A 348 -17.38 -9.57 -7.05
CA TYR A 348 -17.49 -10.86 -6.40
C TYR A 348 -18.87 -11.50 -6.49
N LEU A 349 -19.95 -10.74 -6.69
CA LEU A 349 -21.30 -11.33 -6.72
C LEU A 349 -21.86 -11.42 -8.13
N GLN A 350 -21.46 -10.53 -9.06
CA GLN A 350 -21.96 -10.55 -10.44
C GLN A 350 -21.05 -11.32 -11.40
N MET A 351 -19.75 -11.42 -11.10
CA MET A 351 -18.81 -12.22 -11.89
C MET A 351 -18.58 -13.58 -11.25
N ALA A 352 -19.22 -14.62 -11.80
CA ALA A 352 -19.32 -15.96 -11.19
C ALA A 352 -17.99 -16.52 -10.66
N ARG A 353 -16.91 -16.45 -11.46
CA ARG A 353 -15.60 -17.00 -11.08
C ARG A 353 -15.00 -16.36 -9.81
N PHE A 354 -15.23 -15.06 -9.60
CA PHE A 354 -14.72 -14.37 -8.42
C PHE A 354 -15.60 -14.67 -7.20
N GLY A 355 -16.91 -14.85 -7.41
CA GLY A 355 -17.83 -15.35 -6.40
C GLY A 355 -17.46 -16.74 -5.88
N GLU A 356 -17.07 -17.65 -6.77
CA GLU A 356 -16.60 -18.98 -6.39
C GLU A 356 -15.33 -18.92 -5.53
N VAL A 357 -14.36 -18.08 -5.92
CA VAL A 357 -13.13 -17.90 -5.13
C VAL A 357 -13.44 -17.40 -3.73
N ILE A 358 -14.18 -16.29 -3.59
CA ILE A 358 -14.42 -15.71 -2.26
C ILE A 358 -15.24 -16.64 -1.35
N ARG A 359 -16.16 -17.43 -1.91
CA ARG A 359 -16.90 -18.47 -1.15
C ARG A 359 -16.01 -19.60 -0.66
N SER A 360 -15.04 -20.00 -1.48
CA SER A 360 -14.15 -21.14 -1.20
C SER A 360 -13.18 -20.88 -0.05
N ILE A 361 -12.97 -19.61 0.33
CA ILE A 361 -12.09 -19.24 1.45
C ILE A 361 -12.71 -19.75 2.77
N PRO A 362 -11.99 -20.59 3.54
CA PRO A 362 -12.46 -21.08 4.83
C PRO A 362 -12.70 -19.94 5.85
N MET A 363 -13.64 -20.11 6.78
CA MET A 363 -14.03 -19.04 7.72
C MET A 363 -12.95 -18.74 8.76
N GLU A 364 -12.15 -19.73 9.08
CA GLU A 364 -10.97 -19.62 9.94
C GLU A 364 -9.90 -18.70 9.34
N ILE A 365 -9.89 -18.53 8.02
CA ILE A 365 -9.03 -17.57 7.35
C ILE A 365 -9.75 -16.21 7.36
N ARG A 366 -9.20 -15.26 8.11
CA ARG A 366 -9.67 -13.88 8.10
C ARG A 366 -9.22 -13.20 6.81
N LEU A 367 -10.09 -12.39 6.22
CA LEU A 367 -9.77 -11.69 4.97
C LEU A 367 -8.72 -10.59 5.17
N GLU A 368 -8.50 -10.15 6.41
CA GLU A 368 -7.37 -9.27 6.77
C GLU A 368 -6.01 -9.87 6.46
N HIS A 369 -5.91 -11.20 6.36
CA HIS A 369 -4.68 -11.89 5.97
C HIS A 369 -4.34 -11.72 4.49
N PHE A 370 -5.24 -11.16 3.68
CA PHE A 370 -5.08 -10.94 2.23
C PHE A 370 -4.81 -9.50 1.84
N LEU A 371 -4.67 -8.63 2.84
CA LEU A 371 -4.42 -7.22 2.61
C LEU A 371 -3.07 -6.90 3.19
N ASN A 372 -2.07 -7.01 2.34
CA ASN A 372 -0.88 -6.22 2.54
C ASN A 372 -0.91 -5.03 1.57
N ASP A 373 -0.30 -3.94 2.01
CA ASP A 373 0.09 -2.81 1.18
C ASP A 373 -0.91 -1.66 1.09
N GLY A 374 -0.67 -0.72 2.00
CA GLY A 374 -1.19 0.63 1.96
C GLY A 374 -2.35 0.83 2.91
N ASP A 375 -2.10 1.47 4.06
CA ASP A 375 -3.10 2.46 4.48
C ASP A 375 -3.25 3.37 3.26
N SER A 376 -4.44 3.50 2.72
CA SER A 376 -4.72 4.51 1.71
C SER A 376 -5.39 5.66 2.45
N PRO A 377 -5.10 6.94 2.13
CA PRO A 377 -5.57 8.03 2.96
C PRO A 377 -7.11 8.18 2.89
N ASP A 378 -7.73 7.65 1.84
CA ASP A 378 -9.17 7.58 1.59
C ASP A 378 -9.89 6.47 2.40
N ILE A 379 -9.32 5.26 2.46
CA ILE A 379 -9.91 4.09 3.12
C ILE A 379 -8.87 3.37 4.02
N PRO A 380 -9.00 3.53 5.35
CA PRO A 380 -8.20 2.76 6.31
C PRO A 380 -8.37 1.25 6.17
N ILE A 381 -7.28 0.49 6.35
CA ILE A 381 -7.27 -0.99 6.23
C ILE A 381 -8.39 -1.67 7.04
N PRO A 382 -8.68 -1.31 8.31
CA PRO A 382 -9.74 -1.98 9.07
C PRO A 382 -11.12 -1.90 8.41
N ILE A 383 -11.42 -0.79 7.71
CA ILE A 383 -12.67 -0.61 6.97
C ILE A 383 -12.69 -1.55 5.77
N TYR A 384 -11.58 -1.62 5.03
CA TYR A 384 -11.40 -2.54 3.91
C TYR A 384 -11.67 -4.00 4.32
N VAL A 385 -11.07 -4.42 5.43
CA VAL A 385 -11.27 -5.77 6.02
C VAL A 385 -12.75 -6.00 6.35
N GLY A 386 -13.40 -5.02 6.98
CA GLY A 386 -14.83 -5.10 7.34
C GLY A 386 -15.71 -5.36 6.11
N TYR A 387 -15.52 -4.57 5.05
CA TYR A 387 -16.28 -4.74 3.82
C TYR A 387 -15.97 -6.05 3.09
N LEU A 388 -14.72 -6.54 3.12
CA LEU A 388 -14.38 -7.82 2.49
C LEU A 388 -15.10 -8.98 3.19
N ASN A 389 -15.13 -8.95 4.53
CA ASN A 389 -15.85 -9.95 5.31
C ASN A 389 -17.35 -9.92 4.99
N GLN A 390 -17.92 -8.72 4.89
CA GLN A 390 -19.32 -8.55 4.49
C GLN A 390 -19.60 -9.12 3.09
N ILE A 391 -18.71 -8.90 2.11
CA ILE A 391 -18.86 -9.47 0.76
C ILE A 391 -18.79 -10.99 0.79
N ARG A 392 -17.88 -11.58 1.58
CA ARG A 392 -17.80 -13.05 1.72
C ARG A 392 -19.09 -13.63 2.28
N ASP A 393 -19.66 -13.00 3.30
CA ASP A 393 -20.91 -13.43 3.91
C ASP A 393 -22.07 -13.35 2.90
N LEU A 394 -22.15 -12.25 2.14
CA LEU A 394 -23.12 -12.09 1.05
C LEU A 394 -22.95 -13.15 -0.04
N ALA A 395 -21.71 -13.44 -0.46
CA ALA A 395 -21.42 -14.41 -1.50
C ALA A 395 -21.87 -15.83 -1.12
N ARG A 396 -21.76 -16.18 0.17
CA ARG A 396 -22.18 -17.49 0.70
C ARG A 396 -23.70 -17.61 0.88
N ALA A 397 -24.39 -16.51 1.17
CA ALA A 397 -25.84 -16.50 1.36
C ALA A 397 -26.66 -16.60 0.05
N GLN A 398 -26.02 -16.47 -1.12
CA GLN A 398 -26.66 -16.62 -2.43
C GLN A 398 -26.79 -18.09 -2.89
N HIS A 399 -26.37 -19.04 -2.05
CA HIS A 399 -26.54 -20.48 -2.21
C HIS A 399 -27.28 -21.05 -0.99
#